data_AF-A0A9E5WFH0-F1
#
_entry.id   AF-A0A9E5WFH0-F1
#
_cell.length_a   1.000
_cell.length_b   1.000
_cell.length_c   1.000
_cell.angle_alpha   90.00
_cell.angle_beta   90.00
_cell.angle_gamma   90.00
#
_symmetry.space_group_name_H-M   'P 1'
#
loop_
_entity.id
_entity.type
_entity.pdbx_description
1 polymer ?
#
loop_
_entity_poly.entity_id
_entity_poly.type
_entity_poly.pdbx_seq_one_letter_code
_entity_poly.pdbx_strand_id
1 'polypeptide(L)'
;MTKVQRSLRFIEWRRIKRETMGILIFGIILLAGYIWFLNHQQNRAERYFANLKMSAPQQYLNEIKGVAGYNFYLREYRRINGYDRLKSKAPDFLLGRWSIASTAKRVSASYTTPECLNPLLIENGRITLPNTAGPINGVSYKLVANDLVVALPDSKKLEIGLVSTGILLHHLELKFPGQLKTSFGYSCR
;
A
#
# COMPACT_ATOMS: atom_id res chain seq x y z
N MET A 1 20.32 -72.45 4.40
CA MET A 1 20.20 -71.08 3.84
C MET A 1 21.49 -70.33 4.11
N THR A 2 22.29 -70.19 3.06
CA THR A 2 23.74 -70.03 3.09
C THR A 2 24.16 -68.58 3.33
N LYS A 3 25.28 -68.43 4.06
CA LYS A 3 25.96 -67.19 4.48
C LYS A 3 26.09 -66.13 3.36
N VAL A 4 26.12 -66.58 2.11
CA VAL A 4 26.23 -65.79 0.87
C VAL A 4 24.97 -64.95 0.58
N GLN A 5 23.78 -65.43 0.92
CA GLN A 5 22.53 -64.71 0.63
C GLN A 5 22.30 -63.53 1.60
N ARG A 6 22.86 -63.60 2.81
CA ARG A 6 22.86 -62.51 3.80
C ARG A 6 23.87 -61.41 3.48
N SER A 7 25.04 -61.74 2.92
CA SER A 7 26.04 -60.74 2.55
C SER A 7 25.59 -59.88 1.36
N LEU A 8 24.93 -60.48 0.37
CA LEU A 8 24.42 -59.76 -0.80
C LEU A 8 23.34 -58.72 -0.44
N ARG A 9 22.35 -59.09 0.40
CA ARG A 9 21.35 -58.13 0.89
C ARG A 9 21.95 -56.99 1.72
N PHE A 10 23.02 -57.25 2.48
CA PHE A 10 23.69 -56.23 3.28
C PHE A 10 24.49 -55.24 2.42
N ILE A 11 25.01 -55.69 1.28
CA ILE A 11 25.73 -54.85 0.30
C ILE A 11 24.74 -53.98 -0.48
N GLU A 12 23.63 -54.54 -0.95
CA GLU A 12 22.56 -53.79 -1.62
C GLU A 12 21.93 -52.73 -0.70
N TRP A 13 21.68 -53.06 0.57
CA TRP A 13 21.11 -52.10 1.53
C TRP A 13 22.07 -50.96 1.87
N ARG A 14 23.39 -51.23 1.97
CA ARG A 14 24.41 -50.18 2.13
C ARG A 14 24.50 -49.29 0.89
N ARG A 15 24.36 -49.85 -0.31
CA ARG A 15 24.40 -49.10 -1.56
C ARG A 15 23.18 -48.18 -1.71
N ILE A 16 21.97 -48.69 -1.48
CA ILE A 16 20.73 -47.90 -1.50
C ILE A 16 20.77 -46.79 -0.44
N LYS A 17 21.25 -47.08 0.78
CA LYS A 17 21.44 -46.05 1.82
C LYS A 17 22.45 -44.97 1.42
N ARG A 18 23.52 -45.33 0.73
CA ARG A 18 24.55 -44.38 0.29
C ARG A 18 24.04 -43.49 -0.86
N GLU A 19 23.30 -44.07 -1.81
CA GLU A 19 22.70 -43.35 -2.93
C GLU A 19 21.56 -42.42 -2.46
N THR A 20 20.67 -42.90 -1.58
CA THR A 20 19.60 -42.07 -0.97
C THR A 20 20.16 -40.95 -0.09
N MET A 21 21.21 -41.21 0.69
CA MET A 21 21.90 -40.18 1.47
C MET A 21 22.59 -39.14 0.56
N GLY A 22 23.16 -39.57 -0.56
CA GLY A 22 23.73 -38.66 -1.56
C GLY A 22 22.69 -37.71 -2.16
N ILE A 23 21.51 -38.24 -2.50
CA ILE A 23 20.38 -37.44 -3.02
C ILE A 23 19.89 -36.44 -1.96
N LEU A 24 19.77 -36.87 -0.69
CA LEU A 24 19.36 -35.98 0.40
C LEU A 24 20.37 -34.84 0.64
N ILE A 25 21.67 -35.15 0.65
CA ILE A 25 22.72 -34.14 0.81
C ILE A 25 22.68 -33.14 -0.36
N PHE A 26 22.54 -33.63 -1.59
CA PHE A 26 22.43 -32.78 -2.77
C PHE A 26 21.19 -31.87 -2.70
N GLY A 27 20.04 -32.43 -2.29
CA GLY A 27 18.81 -31.67 -2.07
C GLY A 27 18.97 -30.57 -1.02
N ILE A 28 19.65 -30.86 0.09
CA ILE A 28 19.95 -29.87 1.15
C ILE A 28 20.87 -28.76 0.61
N ILE A 29 21.90 -29.11 -0.17
CA ILE A 29 22.81 -28.12 -0.77
C ILE A 29 22.05 -27.20 -1.72
N LEU A 30 21.18 -27.73 -2.58
CA LEU A 30 20.35 -26.92 -3.46
C LEU A 30 19.40 -26.01 -2.68
N LEU A 31 18.76 -26.53 -1.64
CA LEU A 31 17.87 -25.74 -0.79
C LEU A 31 18.63 -24.61 -0.08
N ALA A 32 19.80 -24.90 0.48
CA ALA A 32 20.65 -23.90 1.12
C ALA A 32 21.12 -22.82 0.13
N GLY A 33 21.52 -23.23 -1.08
CA GLY A 33 21.89 -22.31 -2.15
C GLY A 33 20.73 -21.41 -2.58
N TYR A 34 19.52 -21.97 -2.69
CA TYR A 34 18.31 -21.20 -3.01
C TYR A 34 17.96 -20.19 -1.91
N ILE A 35 17.97 -20.60 -0.64
CA ILE A 35 17.72 -19.70 0.50
C ILE A 35 18.76 -18.58 0.54
N TRP A 36 20.05 -18.91 0.35
CA TRP A 36 21.12 -17.91 0.28
C TRP A 36 20.88 -16.91 -0.85
N PHE A 37 20.50 -17.38 -2.04
CA PHE A 37 20.19 -16.53 -3.19
C PHE A 37 19.01 -15.58 -2.90
N LEU A 38 17.92 -16.10 -2.32
CA LEU A 38 16.77 -15.27 -1.93
C LEU A 38 17.17 -14.19 -0.91
N ASN A 39 17.91 -14.56 0.14
CA ASN A 39 18.39 -13.60 1.14
C ASN A 39 19.32 -12.56 0.52
N HIS A 40 20.18 -12.96 -0.42
CA HIS A 40 21.06 -12.02 -1.11
C HIS A 40 20.27 -10.99 -1.92
N GLN A 41 19.27 -11.43 -2.69
CA GLN A 41 18.41 -10.55 -3.48
C GLN A 41 17.58 -9.62 -2.58
N GLN A 42 17.03 -10.14 -1.48
CA GLN A 42 16.30 -9.32 -0.51
C GLN A 42 17.19 -8.24 0.11
N ASN A 43 18.40 -8.60 0.55
CA ASN A 43 19.36 -7.63 1.11
C ASN A 43 19.74 -6.54 0.11
N ARG A 44 19.87 -6.87 -1.18
CA ARG A 44 20.13 -5.87 -2.23
C ARG A 44 18.94 -4.92 -2.40
N ALA A 45 17.73 -5.46 -2.44
CA ALA A 45 16.51 -4.66 -2.56
C ALA A 45 16.33 -3.72 -1.34
N GLU A 46 16.55 -4.22 -0.13
CA GLU A 46 16.48 -3.42 1.11
C GLU A 46 17.49 -2.27 1.10
N ARG A 47 18.75 -2.54 0.73
CA ARG A 47 19.77 -1.48 0.61
C ARG A 47 19.43 -0.47 -0.47
N TYR A 48 18.95 -0.93 -1.63
CA TYR A 48 18.51 -0.06 -2.72
C TYR A 48 17.40 0.88 -2.25
N PHE A 49 16.35 0.36 -1.63
CA PHE A 49 15.24 1.17 -1.12
C PHE A 49 15.64 2.07 0.04
N ALA A 50 16.52 1.62 0.95
CA ALA A 50 17.05 2.44 2.02
C ALA A 50 17.82 3.65 1.48
N ASN A 51 18.68 3.43 0.48
CA ASN A 51 19.42 4.50 -0.19
C ASN A 51 18.48 5.45 -0.94
N LEU A 52 17.54 4.90 -1.72
CA LEU A 52 16.59 5.68 -2.51
C LEU A 52 15.69 6.56 -1.63
N LYS A 53 15.29 6.05 -0.47
CA LYS A 53 14.52 6.81 0.52
C LYS A 53 15.25 8.05 1.03
N MET A 54 16.59 8.01 1.09
CA MET A 54 17.41 9.15 1.53
C MET A 54 17.78 10.08 0.38
N SER A 55 18.16 9.54 -0.78
CA SER A 55 18.67 10.32 -1.90
C SER A 55 17.56 10.92 -2.79
N ALA A 56 16.49 10.17 -3.04
CA ALA A 56 15.40 10.56 -3.91
C ALA A 56 14.03 10.09 -3.35
N PRO A 57 13.52 10.71 -2.27
CA PRO A 57 12.33 10.23 -1.56
C PRO A 57 11.08 10.11 -2.44
N GLN A 58 10.92 10.98 -3.44
CA GLN A 58 9.77 10.92 -4.35
C GLN A 58 9.85 9.71 -5.30
N GLN A 59 11.05 9.40 -5.78
CA GLN A 59 11.27 8.20 -6.59
C GLN A 59 11.02 6.94 -5.76
N TYR A 60 11.51 6.91 -4.52
CA TYR A 60 11.21 5.85 -3.56
C TYR A 60 9.71 5.63 -3.38
N LEU A 61 8.94 6.70 -3.18
CA LEU A 61 7.49 6.63 -3.02
C LEU A 61 6.78 6.09 -4.27
N ASN A 62 7.24 6.46 -5.47
CA ASN A 62 6.67 5.94 -6.71
C ASN A 62 6.95 4.44 -6.90
N GLU A 63 8.18 3.99 -6.60
CA GLU A 63 8.57 2.59 -6.74
C GLU A 63 7.92 1.69 -5.68
N ILE A 64 7.91 2.12 -4.42
CA ILE A 64 7.34 1.31 -3.33
C ILE A 64 5.83 1.12 -3.48
N LYS A 65 5.15 2.09 -4.11
CA LYS A 65 3.73 1.99 -4.46
C LYS A 65 3.46 0.82 -5.41
N GLY A 66 4.38 0.58 -6.36
CA GLY A 66 4.30 -0.54 -7.31
C GLY A 66 4.61 -1.90 -6.68
N VAL A 67 5.57 -1.93 -5.75
CA VAL A 67 6.07 -3.18 -5.15
C VAL A 67 5.22 -3.64 -3.96
N ALA A 68 4.87 -2.72 -3.05
CA ALA A 68 4.21 -3.02 -1.78
C ALA A 68 2.74 -2.57 -1.73
N GLY A 69 2.26 -1.91 -2.79
CA GLY A 69 0.88 -1.44 -2.90
C GLY A 69 0.59 -0.11 -2.18
N TYR A 70 -0.64 0.38 -2.36
CA TYR A 70 -1.03 1.72 -1.96
C TYR A 70 -1.04 1.95 -0.43
N ASN A 71 -1.44 0.95 0.36
CA ASN A 71 -1.45 1.05 1.83
C ASN A 71 -0.05 1.24 2.42
N PHE A 72 0.95 0.54 1.86
CA PHE A 72 2.35 0.73 2.26
C PHE A 72 2.86 2.10 1.83
N TYR A 73 2.51 2.52 0.61
CA TYR A 73 2.78 3.86 0.11
C TYR A 73 2.23 4.95 1.05
N LEU A 74 0.97 4.86 1.52
CA LEU A 74 0.40 5.86 2.44
C LEU A 74 1.20 5.98 3.74
N ARG A 75 1.64 4.85 4.30
CA ARG A 75 2.46 4.81 5.51
C ARG A 75 3.79 5.52 5.34
N GLU A 76 4.48 5.26 4.24
CA GLU A 76 5.77 5.87 3.94
C GLU A 76 5.62 7.33 3.49
N TYR A 77 4.60 7.65 2.68
CA TYR A 77 4.24 9.01 2.29
C TYR A 77 4.00 9.88 3.52
N ARG A 78 3.26 9.35 4.50
CA ARG A 78 2.99 10.03 5.76
C ARG A 78 4.28 10.34 6.52
N ARG A 79 5.18 9.37 6.67
CA ARG A 79 6.46 9.56 7.39
C ARG A 79 7.37 10.56 6.68
N ILE A 80 7.60 10.34 5.38
CA ILE A 80 8.52 11.15 4.57
C ILE A 80 8.04 12.59 4.46
N ASN A 81 6.75 12.78 4.19
CA ASN A 81 6.17 14.11 4.04
C ASN A 81 5.61 14.67 5.34
N GLY A 82 5.83 14.02 6.50
CA GLY A 82 5.48 14.53 7.83
C GLY A 82 3.97 14.71 8.12
N TYR A 83 3.10 13.92 7.49
CA TYR A 83 1.65 13.95 7.74
C TYR A 83 1.23 13.19 9.01
N ASP A 84 2.17 12.76 9.86
CA ASP A 84 1.89 12.33 11.23
C ASP A 84 1.39 13.50 12.10
N ARG A 85 1.63 14.74 11.66
CA ARG A 85 1.16 15.99 12.25
C ARG A 85 0.22 16.71 11.28
N LEU A 86 -0.51 17.69 11.79
CA LEU A 86 -1.35 18.55 10.96
C LEU A 86 -0.47 19.40 10.03
N LYS A 87 -0.83 19.41 8.75
CA LYS A 87 -0.19 20.21 7.70
C LYS A 87 -1.22 21.01 6.93
N SER A 88 -0.90 22.24 6.56
CA SER A 88 -1.79 23.06 5.71
C SER A 88 -1.81 22.58 4.26
N LYS A 89 -0.70 22.04 3.75
CA LYS A 89 -0.63 21.44 2.41
C LYS A 89 -1.43 20.13 2.37
N ALA A 90 -2.27 19.95 1.37
CA ALA A 90 -2.96 18.69 1.14
C ALA A 90 -2.02 17.67 0.49
N PRO A 91 -2.21 16.35 0.71
CA PRO A 91 -1.48 15.33 -0.03
C PRO A 91 -1.68 15.50 -1.53
N ASP A 92 -0.60 15.49 -2.32
CA ASP A 92 -0.65 15.85 -3.75
C ASP A 92 -1.59 14.94 -4.55
N PHE A 93 -1.73 13.67 -4.14
CA PHE A 93 -2.63 12.69 -4.78
C PHE A 93 -4.13 12.91 -4.47
N LEU A 94 -4.49 13.84 -3.58
CA LEU A 94 -5.87 14.20 -3.26
C LEU A 94 -6.29 15.56 -3.83
N LEU A 95 -5.35 16.34 -4.33
CA LEU A 95 -5.64 17.65 -4.91
C LEU A 95 -6.59 17.51 -6.10
N GLY A 96 -7.59 18.39 -6.15
CA GLY A 96 -8.55 18.45 -7.23
C GLY A 96 -9.99 18.20 -6.79
N ARG A 97 -10.83 17.89 -7.78
CA ARG A 97 -12.29 17.78 -7.65
C ARG A 97 -12.71 16.32 -7.51
N TRP A 98 -13.58 16.07 -6.55
CA TRP A 98 -14.14 14.76 -6.24
C TRP A 98 -15.66 14.86 -6.28
N SER A 99 -16.29 14.16 -7.22
CA SER A 99 -17.75 14.05 -7.30
C SER A 99 -18.28 13.15 -6.19
N ILE A 100 -19.32 13.58 -5.51
CA ILE A 100 -19.84 12.91 -4.31
C ILE A 100 -21.10 12.12 -4.65
N ALA A 101 -21.11 10.85 -4.29
CA ALA A 101 -22.24 9.94 -4.41
C ALA A 101 -22.70 9.47 -3.03
N SER A 102 -24.01 9.31 -2.85
CA SER A 102 -24.60 8.75 -1.62
C SER A 102 -24.44 7.24 -1.49
N THR A 103 -24.12 6.55 -2.60
CA THR A 103 -23.95 5.09 -2.66
C THR A 103 -22.66 4.73 -3.39
N ALA A 104 -21.98 3.68 -2.93
CA ALA A 104 -20.79 3.17 -3.59
C ALA A 104 -21.12 2.68 -5.01
N LYS A 105 -20.37 3.19 -5.99
CA LYS A 105 -20.43 2.75 -7.38
C LYS A 105 -19.45 1.58 -7.60
N ARG A 106 -19.90 0.57 -8.35
CA ARG A 106 -19.05 -0.53 -8.84
C ARG A 106 -18.33 -0.08 -10.11
N VAL A 107 -17.15 0.49 -9.94
CA VAL A 107 -16.34 1.03 -11.03
C VAL A 107 -14.92 0.48 -10.94
N SER A 108 -14.11 0.69 -11.98
CA SER A 108 -12.70 0.34 -11.95
C SER A 108 -11.91 1.31 -11.07
N ALA A 109 -10.72 0.92 -10.61
CA ALA A 109 -9.84 1.77 -9.81
C ALA A 109 -9.31 3.01 -10.56
N SER A 110 -9.39 3.01 -11.90
CA SER A 110 -9.02 4.14 -12.76
C SER A 110 -10.21 5.00 -13.17
N TYR A 111 -11.42 4.70 -12.65
CA TYR A 111 -12.63 5.41 -13.03
C TYR A 111 -12.57 6.89 -12.66
N THR A 112 -12.91 7.73 -13.62
CA THR A 112 -13.11 9.17 -13.45
C THR A 112 -14.51 9.48 -13.94
N THR A 113 -15.32 10.16 -13.13
CA THR A 113 -16.68 10.51 -13.55
C THR A 113 -16.66 11.68 -14.55
N PRO A 114 -17.43 11.62 -15.65
CA PRO A 114 -17.54 12.73 -16.61
C PRO A 114 -18.38 13.88 -16.04
N GLU A 115 -19.30 13.59 -15.11
CA GLU A 115 -20.15 14.59 -14.48
C GLU A 115 -19.62 14.90 -13.08
N CYS A 116 -19.20 16.16 -12.89
CA CYS A 116 -18.71 16.65 -11.61
C CYS A 116 -19.72 17.56 -10.91
N LEU A 117 -20.87 16.98 -10.57
CA LEU A 117 -21.96 17.64 -9.85
C LEU A 117 -21.63 17.75 -8.36
N ASN A 118 -21.79 18.95 -7.79
CA ASN A 118 -21.55 19.27 -6.37
C ASN A 118 -20.25 18.67 -5.80
N PRO A 119 -19.08 19.02 -6.37
CA PRO A 119 -17.83 18.40 -5.98
C PRO A 119 -17.36 18.83 -4.59
N LEU A 120 -16.69 17.90 -3.93
CA LEU A 120 -15.68 18.22 -2.93
C LEU A 120 -14.41 18.68 -3.67
N LEU A 121 -13.97 19.91 -3.43
CA LEU A 121 -12.71 20.44 -3.95
C LEU A 121 -11.67 20.46 -2.83
N ILE A 122 -10.55 19.76 -3.01
CA ILE A 122 -9.44 19.72 -2.05
C ILE A 122 -8.26 20.50 -2.63
N GLU A 123 -7.79 21.49 -1.87
CA GLU A 123 -6.69 22.37 -2.23
C GLU A 123 -5.75 22.57 -1.03
N ASN A 124 -4.64 23.27 -1.25
CA ASN A 124 -3.72 23.59 -0.17
C ASN A 124 -4.33 24.63 0.78
N GLY A 125 -4.54 24.25 2.03
CA GLY A 125 -5.09 25.10 3.08
C GLY A 125 -6.57 25.43 2.93
N ARG A 126 -7.26 24.82 1.96
CA ARG A 126 -8.63 25.15 1.59
C ARG A 126 -9.41 23.92 1.12
N ILE A 127 -10.70 23.85 1.47
CA ILE A 127 -11.61 22.81 0.98
C ILE A 127 -12.97 23.42 0.67
N THR A 128 -13.59 23.02 -0.44
CA THR A 128 -14.99 23.37 -0.73
C THR A 128 -15.82 22.12 -0.58
N LEU A 129 -16.75 22.13 0.37
CA LEU A 129 -17.63 20.98 0.63
C LEU A 129 -18.85 21.03 -0.32
N PRO A 130 -19.46 19.88 -0.65
CA PRO A 130 -20.71 19.85 -1.41
C PRO A 130 -21.81 20.67 -0.72
N ASN A 131 -22.62 21.37 -1.50
CA ASN A 131 -23.77 22.16 -1.03
C ASN A 131 -23.42 23.24 0.02
N THR A 132 -22.17 23.71 0.05
CA THR A 132 -21.77 24.87 0.87
C THR A 132 -21.68 26.13 0.03
N ALA A 133 -21.93 27.28 0.65
CA ALA A 133 -21.95 28.58 -0.03
C ALA A 133 -20.56 29.06 -0.49
N GLY A 134 -19.48 28.42 -0.04
CA GLY A 134 -18.13 28.83 -0.41
C GLY A 134 -17.03 27.95 0.20
N PRO A 135 -15.78 28.21 -0.18
CA PRO A 135 -14.63 27.47 0.32
C PRO A 135 -14.38 27.76 1.81
N ILE A 136 -13.93 26.75 2.52
CA ILE A 136 -13.47 26.81 3.90
C ILE A 136 -11.94 26.92 3.88
N ASN A 137 -11.40 28.01 4.41
CA ASN A 137 -9.96 28.27 4.50
C ASN A 137 -9.39 27.82 5.86
N GLY A 138 -8.06 27.80 5.99
CA GLY A 138 -7.40 27.44 7.26
C GLY A 138 -7.45 25.96 7.58
N VAL A 139 -7.67 25.13 6.56
CA VAL A 139 -7.82 23.68 6.70
C VAL A 139 -6.45 23.03 6.90
N SER A 140 -6.40 22.01 7.75
CA SER A 140 -5.19 21.21 7.95
C SER A 140 -5.46 19.73 7.81
N TYR A 141 -4.44 19.00 7.38
CA TYR A 141 -4.50 17.61 6.94
C TYR A 141 -3.56 16.76 7.80
N LYS A 142 -4.03 15.59 8.24
CA LYS A 142 -3.21 14.59 8.93
C LYS A 142 -3.59 13.20 8.42
N LEU A 143 -2.60 12.36 8.15
CA LEU A 143 -2.82 10.96 7.78
C LEU A 143 -2.76 10.06 9.02
N VAL A 144 -3.78 9.23 9.21
CA VAL A 144 -3.89 8.24 10.28
C VAL A 144 -4.16 6.89 9.64
N ALA A 145 -3.13 6.05 9.55
CA ALA A 145 -3.19 4.80 8.79
C ALA A 145 -3.64 5.05 7.34
N ASN A 146 -4.86 4.62 6.99
CA ASN A 146 -5.44 4.78 5.65
C ASN A 146 -6.46 5.91 5.58
N ASP A 147 -6.63 6.67 6.67
CA ASP A 147 -7.59 7.76 6.74
C ASP A 147 -6.87 9.10 6.69
N LEU A 148 -7.43 10.04 5.96
CA LEU A 148 -7.08 11.45 6.02
C LEU A 148 -8.07 12.16 6.93
N VAL A 149 -7.56 12.70 8.04
CA VAL A 149 -8.31 13.57 8.93
C VAL A 149 -8.07 15.01 8.50
N VAL A 150 -9.16 15.68 8.13
CA VAL A 150 -9.18 17.07 7.73
C VAL A 150 -9.72 17.89 8.90
N ALA A 151 -8.86 18.66 9.54
CA ALA A 151 -9.23 19.62 10.56
C ALA A 151 -9.77 20.89 9.89
N LEU A 152 -11.04 21.18 10.12
CA LEU A 152 -11.72 22.38 9.67
C LEU A 152 -11.60 23.48 10.75
N PRO A 153 -11.86 24.74 10.41
CA PRO A 153 -12.20 25.77 11.38
C PRO A 153 -13.33 25.31 12.32
N ASP A 154 -13.39 25.87 13.52
CA ASP A 154 -14.39 25.56 14.56
C ASP A 154 -14.31 24.16 15.16
N SER A 155 -13.11 23.55 15.18
CA SER A 155 -12.86 22.22 15.77
C SER A 155 -13.63 21.06 15.13
N LYS A 156 -14.28 21.29 13.99
CA LYS A 156 -14.92 20.22 13.20
C LYS A 156 -13.87 19.41 12.45
N LYS A 157 -14.20 18.15 12.19
CA LYS A 157 -13.32 17.23 11.45
C LYS A 157 -14.10 16.55 10.34
N LEU A 158 -13.50 16.48 9.16
CA LEU A 158 -13.94 15.64 8.06
C LEU A 158 -12.99 14.44 8.00
N GLU A 159 -13.56 13.24 8.08
CA GLU A 159 -12.80 12.00 7.93
C GLU A 159 -12.95 11.50 6.50
N ILE A 160 -11.81 11.23 5.87
CA ILE A 160 -11.73 10.76 4.49
C ILE A 160 -10.97 9.43 4.50
N GLY A 161 -11.70 8.31 4.41
CA GLY A 161 -11.12 6.99 4.19
C GLY A 161 -10.57 6.87 2.77
N LEU A 162 -9.30 6.46 2.65
CA LEU A 162 -8.63 6.31 1.36
C LEU A 162 -8.72 4.86 0.91
N VAL A 163 -9.69 4.56 0.04
CA VAL A 163 -9.90 3.19 -0.44
C VAL A 163 -9.08 2.96 -1.71
N SER A 164 -8.15 2.02 -1.63
CA SER A 164 -7.24 1.69 -2.72
C SER A 164 -7.42 0.28 -3.25
N THR A 165 -7.17 0.10 -4.55
CA THR A 165 -7.12 -1.21 -5.20
C THR A 165 -5.78 -1.34 -5.92
N GLY A 166 -4.92 -2.25 -5.46
CA GLY A 166 -3.56 -2.42 -5.97
C GLY A 166 -2.69 -1.18 -5.72
N ILE A 167 -2.33 -0.49 -6.82
CA ILE A 167 -1.44 0.69 -6.80
C ILE A 167 -2.20 2.01 -6.96
N LEU A 168 -3.53 1.98 -7.05
CA LEU A 168 -4.36 3.16 -7.33
C LEU A 168 -5.29 3.46 -6.16
N LEU A 169 -5.51 4.76 -5.92
CA LEU A 169 -6.60 5.22 -5.07
C LEU A 169 -7.89 5.08 -5.88
N HIS A 170 -8.77 4.21 -5.43
CA HIS A 170 -10.00 3.88 -6.14
C HIS A 170 -11.09 4.91 -5.86
N HIS A 171 -11.33 5.22 -4.58
CA HIS A 171 -12.34 6.20 -4.17
C HIS A 171 -12.08 6.69 -2.74
N LEU A 172 -12.83 7.71 -2.35
CA LEU A 172 -12.84 8.26 -1.01
C LEU A 172 -14.11 7.83 -0.27
N GLU A 173 -13.99 7.48 1.00
CA GLU A 173 -15.11 7.33 1.92
C GLU A 173 -15.17 8.56 2.83
N LEU A 174 -16.24 9.33 2.76
CA LEU A 174 -16.36 10.65 3.38
C LEU A 174 -17.37 10.60 4.51
N LYS A 175 -16.96 11.00 5.72
CA LYS A 175 -17.86 11.24 6.84
C LYS A 175 -17.86 12.73 7.17
N PHE A 176 -18.89 13.42 6.67
CA PHE A 176 -19.05 14.85 6.92
C PHE A 176 -19.41 15.12 8.39
N PRO A 177 -18.99 16.27 8.96
CA PRO A 177 -19.33 16.64 10.33
C PRO A 177 -20.86 16.61 10.56
N GLY A 178 -21.31 15.85 11.57
CA GLY A 178 -22.73 15.75 11.91
C GLY A 178 -23.56 14.81 11.01
N GLN A 179 -22.96 14.15 10.03
CA GLN A 179 -23.63 13.13 9.22
C GLN A 179 -23.27 11.73 9.70
N LEU A 180 -24.28 10.85 9.78
CA LEU A 180 -24.09 9.43 10.12
C LEU A 180 -23.80 8.56 8.89
N LYS A 181 -24.22 9.00 7.70
CA LYS A 181 -24.04 8.24 6.46
C LYS A 181 -22.70 8.56 5.82
N THR A 182 -21.98 7.51 5.44
CA THR A 182 -20.77 7.64 4.59
C THR A 182 -21.19 8.03 3.17
N SER A 183 -20.55 9.07 2.64
CA SER A 183 -20.62 9.43 1.23
C SER A 183 -19.38 8.91 0.50
N PHE A 184 -19.45 8.77 -0.83
CA PHE A 184 -18.36 8.23 -1.64
C PHE A 184 -17.86 9.27 -2.64
N GLY A 185 -16.57 9.58 -2.60
CA GLY A 185 -15.93 10.53 -3.51
C GLY A 185 -15.20 9.83 -4.64
N TYR A 186 -15.48 10.23 -5.88
CA TYR A 186 -14.80 9.75 -7.08
C TYR A 186 -14.12 10.91 -7.80
N SER A 187 -12.89 10.69 -8.25
CA SER A 187 -12.17 11.70 -9.02
C SER A 187 -13.00 12.11 -10.26
N CYS A 188 -13.03 13.39 -10.56
CA CYS A 188 -13.69 13.95 -11.73
C CYS A 188 -12.73 14.92 -12.44
N ARG A 189 -12.94 15.11 -13.74
CA ARG A 189 -12.24 16.12 -14.53
C ARG A 189 -13.23 17.17 -15.01
#